data_AF-A0AAX3RWX7-F1
#
_entry.id   AF-A0AAX3RWX7-F1
#
_cell.length_a   1.000
_cell.length_b   1.000
_cell.length_c   1.000
_cell.angle_alpha   90.00
_cell.angle_beta   90.00
_cell.angle_gamma   90.00
#
_symmetry.space_group_name_H-M   'P 1'
#
loop_
_entity.id
_entity.type
_entity.pdbx_description
1 polymer ?
#
loop_
_entity_poly.entity_id
_entity_poly.type
_entity_poly.pdbx_seq_one_letter_code
_entity_poly.pdbx_strand_id
1 'polypeptide(L)'
;MTDSVNKALDGFDRLIHVKESNFAEMDAGQQKEISKADNEARGKLTTFFIRGFFLSIAGGCIFVLFYNYCAVLWMESLSEKGMVEAASKVSLLELDKVLSIIISALGTSLGFIIGYYFKEKKG
;
A
#
# COMPACT_ATOMS: atom_id res chain seq x y z
N MET A 1 -7.61 -28.88 62.20
CA MET A 1 -7.70 -29.47 60.85
C MET A 1 -8.09 -28.41 59.80
N THR A 2 -8.86 -27.39 60.17
CA THR A 2 -9.33 -26.29 59.29
C THR A 2 -8.23 -25.33 58.82
N ASP A 3 -7.22 -25.03 59.63
CA ASP A 3 -6.13 -24.09 59.27
C ASP A 3 -5.24 -24.56 58.12
N SER A 4 -4.92 -25.86 58.04
CA SER A 4 -4.11 -26.39 56.94
C SER A 4 -4.85 -26.36 55.60
N VAL A 5 -6.18 -26.51 55.63
CA VAL A 5 -7.02 -26.47 54.42
C VAL A 5 -7.13 -25.04 53.90
N ASN A 6 -7.35 -24.07 54.78
CA ASN A 6 -7.40 -22.66 54.41
C ASN A 6 -6.06 -22.15 53.86
N LYS A 7 -4.94 -22.55 54.49
CA LYS A 7 -3.60 -22.20 54.01
C LYS A 7 -3.26 -22.83 52.65
N ALA A 8 -3.78 -24.03 52.37
CA ALA A 8 -3.62 -24.68 51.07
C ALA A 8 -4.47 -24.00 49.99
N LEU A 9 -5.70 -23.59 50.32
CA LEU A 9 -6.58 -22.84 49.41
C LEU A 9 -6.02 -21.46 49.07
N ASP A 10 -5.49 -20.73 50.05
CA ASP A 10 -4.82 -19.43 49.82
C ASP A 10 -3.57 -19.54 48.95
N GLY A 11 -2.85 -20.67 49.04
CA GLY A 11 -1.70 -20.97 48.18
C GLY A 11 -2.13 -21.24 46.73
N PHE A 12 -3.25 -21.95 46.56
CA PHE A 12 -3.79 -22.28 45.24
C PHE A 12 -4.39 -21.06 44.53
N ASP A 13 -5.11 -20.21 45.27
CA ASP A 13 -5.69 -18.96 44.75
C ASP A 13 -4.60 -17.99 44.27
N ARG A 14 -3.51 -17.85 45.05
CA ARG A 14 -2.33 -17.09 44.62
C ARG A 14 -1.67 -17.67 43.37
N LEU A 15 -1.58 -19.00 43.26
CA LEU A 15 -1.01 -19.64 42.08
C LEU A 15 -1.84 -19.40 40.82
N ILE A 16 -3.18 -19.41 40.94
CA ILE A 16 -4.08 -19.09 39.83
C ILE A 16 -3.89 -17.63 39.42
N HIS A 17 -3.90 -16.70 40.38
CA HIS A 17 -3.76 -15.26 40.10
C HIS A 17 -2.40 -14.91 39.49
N VAL A 18 -1.31 -15.54 39.96
CA VAL A 18 0.03 -15.38 39.39
C VAL A 18 0.11 -15.98 37.98
N LYS A 19 -0.57 -17.11 37.73
CA LYS A 19 -0.61 -17.70 36.41
C LYS A 19 -1.39 -16.80 35.43
N GLU A 20 -2.60 -16.36 35.78
CA GLU A 20 -3.40 -15.46 34.93
C GLU A 20 -2.69 -14.14 34.62
N SER A 21 -2.03 -13.52 35.62
CA SER A 21 -1.27 -12.28 35.40
C SER A 21 -0.08 -12.48 34.45
N ASN A 22 0.67 -13.57 34.58
CA ASN A 22 1.77 -13.88 33.66
C ASN A 22 1.28 -14.17 32.23
N PHE A 23 0.14 -14.85 32.07
CA PHE A 23 -0.47 -15.07 30.75
C PHE A 23 -0.95 -13.75 30.13
N ALA A 24 -1.58 -12.87 30.92
CA ALA A 24 -2.00 -11.55 30.45
C ALA A 24 -0.83 -10.63 30.08
N GLU A 25 0.28 -10.68 30.83
CA GLU A 25 1.49 -9.93 30.49
C GLU A 25 2.21 -10.49 29.25
N MET A 26 2.21 -11.82 29.06
CA MET A 26 2.72 -12.46 27.84
C MET A 26 1.88 -12.08 26.61
N ASP A 27 0.54 -12.15 26.69
CA ASP A 27 -0.36 -11.74 25.60
C ASP A 27 -0.23 -10.24 25.29
N ALA A 28 -0.16 -9.37 26.31
CA ALA A 28 0.02 -7.94 26.13
C ALA A 28 1.40 -7.58 25.53
N GLY A 29 2.44 -8.33 25.89
CA GLY A 29 3.79 -8.21 25.32
C GLY A 29 3.82 -8.61 23.85
N GLN A 30 3.25 -9.78 23.50
CA GLN A 30 3.15 -10.25 22.12
C GLN A 30 2.28 -9.33 21.26
N GLN A 31 1.17 -8.83 21.79
CA GLN A 31 0.28 -7.92 21.05
C GLN A 31 0.90 -6.54 20.79
N LYS A 32 1.77 -6.06 21.68
CA LYS A 32 2.58 -4.85 21.47
C LYS A 32 3.68 -5.06 20.43
N GLU A 33 4.36 -6.21 20.44
CA GLU A 33 5.38 -6.55 19.44
C GLU A 33 4.77 -6.70 18.04
N ILE A 34 3.63 -7.41 17.94
CA ILE A 34 2.87 -7.56 16.69
C ILE A 34 2.38 -6.20 16.19
N SER A 35 1.82 -5.35 17.07
CA SER A 35 1.38 -3.99 16.68
C SER A 35 2.51 -3.08 16.21
N LYS A 36 3.72 -3.23 16.76
CA LYS A 36 4.90 -2.46 16.33
C LYS A 36 5.42 -2.95 14.98
N ALA A 37 5.54 -4.26 14.80
CA ALA A 37 5.98 -4.85 13.54
C ALA A 37 4.99 -4.55 12.39
N ASP A 38 3.69 -4.58 12.67
CA ASP A 38 2.63 -4.25 11.72
C ASP A 38 2.67 -2.74 11.37
N ASN A 39 2.91 -1.86 12.36
CA ASN A 39 3.10 -0.43 12.10
C ASN A 39 4.32 -0.13 11.20
N GLU A 40 5.44 -0.81 11.43
CA GLU A 40 6.64 -0.61 10.62
C GLU A 40 6.48 -1.15 9.20
N ALA A 41 5.85 -2.33 9.05
CA ALA A 41 5.55 -2.92 7.75
C ALA A 41 4.58 -2.04 6.94
N ARG A 42 3.54 -1.49 7.58
CA ARG A 42 2.57 -0.58 6.95
C ARG A 42 3.20 0.74 6.52
N GLY A 43 4.08 1.34 7.33
CA GLY A 43 4.80 2.55 6.97
C GLY A 43 5.70 2.37 5.75
N LYS A 44 6.42 1.24 5.69
CA LYS A 44 7.24 0.87 4.52
C LYS A 44 6.40 0.62 3.27
N LEU A 45 5.27 -0.09 3.41
CA LEU A 45 4.36 -0.38 2.30
C LEU A 45 3.76 0.90 1.71
N THR A 46 3.26 1.80 2.55
CA THR A 46 2.71 3.10 2.12
C THR A 46 3.76 3.96 1.43
N THR A 47 4.99 4.02 1.97
CA THR A 47 6.08 4.80 1.37
C THR A 47 6.47 4.25 -0.01
N PHE A 48 6.56 2.93 -0.14
CA PHE A 48 6.84 2.29 -1.43
C PHE A 48 5.73 2.55 -2.45
N PHE A 49 4.46 2.49 -2.02
CA PHE A 49 3.31 2.70 -2.89
C PHE A 49 3.20 4.14 -3.38
N ILE A 50 3.38 5.13 -2.49
CA ILE A 50 3.41 6.55 -2.86
C ILE A 50 4.56 6.82 -3.83
N ARG A 51 5.75 6.29 -3.54
CA ARG A 51 6.91 6.45 -4.43
C ARG A 51 6.67 5.80 -5.80
N GLY A 52 6.07 4.61 -5.83
CA GLY A 52 5.66 3.93 -7.05
C GLY A 52 4.61 4.72 -7.85
N PHE A 53 3.63 5.32 -7.17
CA PHE A 53 2.61 6.16 -7.81
C PHE A 53 3.22 7.38 -8.53
N PHE A 54 4.10 8.12 -7.85
CA PHE A 54 4.80 9.24 -8.49
C PHE A 54 5.72 8.79 -9.62
N LEU A 55 6.38 7.64 -9.48
CA LEU A 55 7.19 7.05 -10.55
C LEU A 55 6.31 6.66 -11.75
N SER A 56 5.11 6.12 -11.53
CA SER A 56 4.15 5.80 -12.60
C SER A 56 3.64 7.05 -13.31
N ILE A 57 3.40 8.15 -12.61
CA ILE A 57 3.04 9.43 -13.23
C ILE A 57 4.21 9.92 -14.11
N ALA A 58 5.41 9.98 -13.56
CA ALA A 58 6.59 10.42 -14.30
C ALA A 58 6.87 9.52 -15.52
N GLY A 59 6.76 8.21 -15.34
CA GLY A 59 6.88 7.21 -16.40
C GLY A 59 5.80 7.37 -17.46
N GLY A 60 4.55 7.67 -17.07
CA GLY A 60 3.46 7.98 -17.99
C GLY A 60 3.74 9.22 -18.84
N CYS A 61 4.28 10.29 -18.24
CA CYS A 61 4.69 11.49 -18.97
C CYS A 61 5.79 11.18 -20.00
N ILE A 62 6.84 10.45 -19.59
CA ILE A 62 7.95 10.05 -20.47
C ILE A 62 7.43 9.14 -21.59
N PHE A 63 6.55 8.20 -21.27
CA PHE A 63 5.94 7.28 -22.22
C PHE A 63 5.14 8.02 -23.29
N VAL A 64 4.33 9.02 -22.91
CA VAL A 64 3.57 9.84 -23.87
C VAL A 64 4.49 10.59 -24.80
N LEU A 65 5.55 11.23 -24.29
CA LEU A 65 6.52 11.93 -25.12
C LEU A 65 7.21 11.00 -26.12
N PHE A 66 7.66 9.83 -25.64
CA PHE A 66 8.33 8.84 -26.48
C PHE A 66 7.39 8.27 -27.55
N TYR A 67 6.17 7.89 -27.16
CA TYR A 67 5.18 7.37 -28.10
C TYR A 67 4.82 8.40 -29.17
N ASN A 68 4.56 9.64 -28.77
CA ASN A 68 4.20 10.71 -29.72
C ASN A 68 5.37 11.03 -30.67
N TYR A 69 6.61 11.00 -30.19
CA TYR A 69 7.77 11.14 -31.04
C TYR A 69 7.86 10.03 -32.11
N CYS A 70 7.68 8.77 -31.70
CA CYS A 70 7.63 7.66 -32.64
C CYS A 70 6.45 7.74 -33.62
N ALA A 71 5.28 8.18 -33.14
CA ALA A 71 4.07 8.35 -33.94
C ALA A 71 4.30 9.38 -35.06
N VAL A 72 4.94 10.52 -34.76
CA VAL A 72 5.28 11.54 -35.75
C VAL A 72 6.26 10.99 -36.80
N LEU A 73 7.33 10.31 -36.38
CA LEU A 73 8.28 9.68 -37.31
C LEU A 73 7.60 8.66 -38.23
N TRP A 74 6.64 7.90 -37.70
CA TRP A 74 5.84 6.97 -38.50
C TRP A 74 4.91 7.69 -39.48
N MET A 75 4.26 8.78 -39.05
CA MET A 75 3.42 9.59 -39.94
C MET A 75 4.24 10.18 -41.10
N GLU A 76 5.44 10.70 -40.82
CA GLU A 76 6.36 11.20 -41.86
C GLU A 76 6.73 10.10 -42.86
N SER A 77 7.18 8.94 -42.38
CA SER A 77 7.57 7.82 -43.26
C SER A 77 6.40 7.25 -44.09
N LEU A 78 5.18 7.24 -43.54
CA LEU A 78 3.97 6.82 -44.27
C LEU A 78 3.57 7.84 -45.32
N SER A 79 3.70 9.14 -45.01
CA SER A 79 3.44 10.24 -45.94
C SER A 79 4.40 10.23 -47.12
N GLU A 80 5.71 10.03 -46.87
CA GLU A 80 6.73 9.90 -47.92
C GLU A 80 6.47 8.71 -48.87
N LYS A 81 5.83 7.66 -48.36
CA LYS A 81 5.43 6.47 -49.15
C LYS A 81 4.10 6.64 -49.90
N GLY A 82 3.49 7.83 -49.85
CA GLY A 82 2.21 8.12 -50.49
C GLY A 82 0.99 7.52 -49.78
N MET A 83 1.16 6.97 -48.56
CA MET A 83 0.07 6.33 -47.78
C MET A 83 -0.58 7.32 -46.81
N VAL A 84 -1.07 8.44 -47.36
CA VAL A 84 -1.67 9.56 -46.58
C VAL A 84 -2.86 9.09 -45.73
N GLU A 85 -3.63 8.12 -46.23
CA GLU A 85 -4.79 7.54 -45.52
C GLU A 85 -4.40 6.63 -44.35
N ALA A 86 -3.19 6.06 -44.37
CA ALA A 86 -2.63 5.31 -43.24
C ALA A 86 -2.01 6.25 -42.20
N ALA A 87 -1.36 7.32 -42.65
CA ALA A 87 -0.79 8.34 -41.76
C ALA A 87 -1.87 9.06 -40.93
N SER A 88 -3.03 9.35 -41.51
CA SER A 88 -4.13 10.01 -40.79
C SER A 88 -4.79 9.16 -39.70
N LYS A 89 -4.55 7.85 -39.68
CA LYS A 89 -5.04 6.92 -38.65
C LYS A 89 -4.13 6.84 -37.42
N VAL A 90 -2.91 7.40 -37.51
CA VAL A 90 -1.99 7.43 -36.38
C VAL A 90 -2.46 8.53 -35.42
N SER A 91 -3.10 8.12 -34.32
CA SER A 91 -3.53 9.04 -33.27
C SER A 91 -2.38 9.34 -32.33
N LEU A 92 -2.18 10.62 -32.04
CA LEU A 92 -1.32 11.04 -30.95
C LEU A 92 -1.96 10.66 -29.61
N LEU A 93 -1.12 10.30 -28.65
CA LEU A 93 -1.55 9.94 -27.31
C LEU A 93 -1.60 11.20 -26.46
N GLU A 94 -2.77 11.47 -25.88
CA GLU A 94 -2.96 12.63 -25.01
C GLU A 94 -2.54 12.30 -23.58
N LEU A 95 -1.82 13.23 -22.95
CA LEU A 95 -1.32 13.05 -21.59
C LEU A 95 -2.45 12.96 -20.56
N ASP A 96 -3.52 13.71 -20.74
CA ASP A 96 -4.69 13.72 -19.85
C ASP A 96 -5.34 12.33 -19.78
N LYS A 97 -5.47 11.62 -20.90
CA LYS A 97 -6.04 10.26 -20.97
C LYS A 97 -5.17 9.25 -20.23
N VAL A 98 -3.86 9.32 -20.43
CA VAL A 98 -2.90 8.42 -19.77
C VAL A 98 -2.88 8.67 -18.25
N LEU A 99 -2.82 9.94 -17.83
CA LEU A 99 -2.89 10.31 -16.42
C LEU A 99 -4.23 9.91 -15.80
N SER A 100 -5.34 10.12 -16.49
CA SER A 100 -6.67 9.72 -16.04
C SER A 100 -6.77 8.21 -15.80
N ILE A 101 -6.19 7.40 -16.68
CA ILE A 101 -6.11 5.93 -16.51
C ILE A 101 -5.25 5.55 -15.30
N ILE A 102 -4.07 6.16 -15.15
CA ILE A 102 -3.17 5.88 -14.02
C ILE A 102 -3.86 6.23 -12.69
N ILE A 103 -4.49 7.40 -12.62
CA ILE A 103 -5.18 7.87 -11.42
C ILE A 103 -6.43 7.03 -11.15
N SER A 104 -7.19 6.63 -12.17
CA SER A 104 -8.39 5.80 -11.98
C SER A 104 -8.04 4.38 -11.52
N ALA A 105 -6.97 3.80 -12.05
CA ALA A 105 -6.52 2.47 -11.68
C ALA A 105 -5.89 2.43 -10.27
N LEU A 106 -5.14 3.48 -9.89
CA LEU A 106 -4.39 3.51 -8.63
C LEU A 106 -5.08 4.32 -7.53
N GLY A 107 -6.08 5.13 -7.84
CA GLY A 107 -6.72 6.05 -6.88
C GLY A 107 -7.42 5.31 -5.75
N THR A 108 -8.12 4.21 -6.07
CA THR A 108 -8.79 3.37 -5.07
C THR A 108 -7.79 2.73 -4.11
N SER A 109 -6.75 2.09 -4.64
CA SER A 109 -5.72 1.46 -3.81
C SER A 109 -4.94 2.48 -2.96
N LEU A 110 -4.65 3.65 -3.52
CA LEU A 110 -4.00 4.76 -2.81
C LEU A 110 -4.90 5.29 -1.67
N GLY A 111 -6.20 5.44 -1.92
CA GLY A 111 -7.18 5.82 -0.92
C GLY A 111 -7.28 4.82 0.23
N PHE A 112 -7.28 3.51 -0.08
CA PHE A 112 -7.22 2.46 0.94
C PHE A 112 -5.93 2.55 1.77
N ILE A 113 -4.77 2.59 1.13
CA ILE A 113 -3.46 2.60 1.81
C ILE A 113 -3.30 3.83 2.71
N ILE A 114 -3.70 5.01 2.23
CA ILE A 114 -3.69 6.26 3.02
C ILE A 114 -4.71 6.18 4.17
N GLY A 115 -5.91 5.67 3.91
CA GLY A 115 -6.94 5.48 4.95
C GLY A 115 -6.48 4.55 6.07
N TYR A 116 -5.83 3.44 5.73
CA TYR A 116 -5.22 2.52 6.69
C TYR A 116 -4.08 3.18 7.49
N TYR A 117 -3.27 4.01 6.84
CA TYR A 117 -2.18 4.74 7.51
C TYR A 117 -2.68 5.77 8.54
N PHE A 118 -3.78 6.49 8.26
CA PHE A 118 -4.30 7.52 9.17
C PHE A 118 -5.24 7.02 10.26
N LYS A 119 -5.85 5.84 10.11
CA LYS A 119 -6.79 5.28 11.09
C LYS A 119 -6.17 5.07 12.48
N GLU A 120 -4.86 4.85 12.58
CA GLU A 120 -4.17 4.64 13.87
C GLU A 120 -3.59 5.91 14.52
N LYS A 121 -3.43 7.03 13.78
CA LYS A 121 -2.96 8.29 14.40
C LYS A 121 -4.02 8.99 15.25
N LYS A 122 -5.26 8.50 15.25
CA LYS A 122 -6.37 9.00 16.08
C LYS A 122 -6.82 8.01 17.17
N GLY A 123 -6.00 7.01 17.48
CA GLY A 123 -6.15 6.20 18.70
C GLY A 123 -5.66 6.97 19.92
#